data_AF-A0A136KMM6-F1
#
_entry.id   AF-A0A136KMM6-F1
#
_cell.length_a   1.000
_cell.length_b   1.000
_cell.length_c   1.000
_cell.angle_alpha   90.00
_cell.angle_beta   90.00
_cell.angle_gamma   90.00
#
_symmetry.space_group_name_H-M   'P 1'
#
loop_
_entity.id
_entity.type
_entity.pdbx_description
1 polymer ?
#
loop_
_entity_poly.entity_id
_entity_poly.type
_entity_poly.pdbx_seq_one_letter_code
_entity_poly.pdbx_strand_id
1 'polypeptide(L)'
;MKKLSMLEYPIAAVLIFLGLYMMLTGYQKVATHMEQGKNQPFVTNFKHADKEIAARMQVTKPTIDAKSVVVDQTLFEKVYLTNYKRVVELSDVTLGKDMDGHITEGKTKAVVRTDYDETLKRFKLYGTFASMPKLREGFYYEGWLIRKQPFSMISVGKVVLIDEEMTIVYVSDENLSNYTHFVLTLEHNDSNPKPEIQILEGEFAQI
;
A
#
# COMPACT_ATOMS: atom_id res chain seq x y z
N MET A 1 -27.49 -28.25 30.52
CA MET A 1 -26.20 -27.53 30.55
C MET A 1 -25.13 -28.50 31.03
N LYS A 2 -24.13 -28.84 30.19
CA LYS A 2 -23.00 -29.67 30.62
C LYS A 2 -22.13 -28.85 31.58
N LYS A 3 -22.01 -29.28 32.85
CA LYS A 3 -21.02 -28.72 33.77
C LYS A 3 -19.65 -29.24 33.35
N LEU A 4 -18.73 -28.34 33.05
CA LEU A 4 -17.31 -28.66 32.91
C LEU A 4 -16.82 -29.26 34.24
N SER A 5 -16.10 -30.37 34.15
CA SER A 5 -15.43 -31.01 35.28
C SER A 5 -14.34 -30.08 35.84
N MET A 6 -13.99 -30.23 37.12
CA MET A 6 -12.95 -29.41 37.77
C MET A 6 -11.59 -29.44 37.05
N LEU A 7 -11.34 -30.45 36.20
CA LEU A 7 -10.10 -30.60 35.44
C LEU A 7 -10.09 -29.78 34.13
N GLU A 8 -11.25 -29.38 33.60
CA GLU A 8 -11.34 -28.66 32.32
C GLU A 8 -11.13 -27.14 32.46
N TYR A 9 -11.38 -26.58 33.65
CA TYR A 9 -11.13 -25.16 33.96
C TYR A 9 -9.67 -24.72 33.83
N PRO A 10 -8.67 -25.44 34.39
CA PRO A 10 -7.27 -25.03 34.24
C PRO A 10 -6.79 -25.12 32.79
N ILE A 11 -7.30 -26.08 32.00
CA ILE A 11 -6.96 -26.21 30.57
C ILE A 11 -7.52 -25.01 29.79
N ALA A 12 -8.79 -24.65 30.03
CA ALA A 12 -9.39 -23.48 29.39
C ALA A 12 -8.66 -22.18 29.75
N ALA A 13 -8.25 -22.01 31.02
CA ALA A 13 -7.48 -20.86 31.46
C ALA A 13 -6.11 -20.76 30.75
N VAL A 14 -5.37 -21.87 30.64
CA VAL A 14 -4.09 -21.92 29.92
C VAL A 14 -4.24 -21.53 28.45
N LEU A 15 -5.30 -22.01 27.78
CA LEU A 15 -5.58 -21.67 26.38
C LEU A 15 -5.92 -20.19 26.19
N ILE A 16 -6.69 -19.59 27.12
CA ILE A 16 -7.00 -18.15 27.09
C ILE A 16 -5.73 -17.32 27.30
N PHE A 17 -4.88 -17.70 28.26
CA PHE A 17 -3.61 -17.01 28.51
C PHE A 17 -2.65 -17.13 27.32
N LEU A 18 -2.55 -18.32 26.69
CA LEU A 18 -1.76 -18.51 25.46
C LEU A 18 -2.29 -17.65 24.31
N GLY A 19 -3.60 -17.59 24.11
CA GLY A 19 -4.22 -16.73 23.10
C GLY A 19 -3.94 -15.25 23.33
N LEU A 20 -4.10 -14.77 24.56
CA LEU A 20 -3.78 -13.39 24.95
C LEU A 20 -2.29 -13.07 24.79
N TYR A 21 -1.40 -14.00 25.16
CA TYR A 21 0.04 -13.83 25.00
C TYR A 21 0.46 -13.76 23.53
N MET A 22 -0.10 -14.62 22.66
CA MET A 22 0.15 -14.57 21.22
C MET A 22 -0.36 -13.26 20.60
N MET A 23 -1.53 -12.75 21.02
CA MET A 23 -2.02 -11.45 20.58
C MET A 23 -1.11 -10.30 21.04
N LEU A 24 -0.67 -10.31 22.30
CA LEU A 24 0.17 -9.25 22.86
C LEU A 24 1.55 -9.20 22.18
N THR A 25 2.15 -10.37 21.93
CA THR A 25 3.45 -10.47 21.24
C THR A 25 3.35 -10.12 19.75
N GLY A 26 2.24 -10.51 19.09
CA GLY A 26 1.92 -10.05 17.73
C GLY A 26 1.83 -8.53 17.65
N TYR A 27 1.08 -7.92 18.56
CA TYR A 27 0.92 -6.46 18.64
C TYR A 27 2.25 -5.74 18.89
N GLN A 28 3.05 -6.22 19.84
CA GLN A 28 4.39 -5.66 20.11
C GLN A 28 5.31 -5.72 18.88
N LYS A 29 5.28 -6.84 18.15
CA LYS A 29 6.10 -7.00 16.94
C LYS A 29 5.69 -6.02 15.84
N VAL A 30 4.38 -5.82 15.64
CA VAL A 30 3.84 -4.82 14.71
C VAL A 30 4.26 -3.41 15.11
N ALA A 31 4.05 -3.04 16.38
CA ALA A 31 4.42 -1.72 16.91
C ALA A 31 5.92 -1.41 16.78
N THR A 32 6.78 -2.40 17.00
CA THR A 32 8.24 -2.22 16.88
C THR A 32 8.67 -2.02 15.41
N HIS A 33 8.04 -2.74 14.46
CA HIS A 33 8.28 -2.50 13.04
C HIS A 33 7.73 -1.14 12.58
N MET A 34 6.63 -0.67 13.18
CA MET A 34 6.09 0.67 12.91
C MET A 34 7.07 1.76 13.34
N GLU A 35 7.77 1.59 14.45
CA GLU A 35 8.84 2.52 14.85
C GLU A 35 10.06 2.48 13.92
N GLN A 36 10.43 1.31 13.42
CA GLN A 36 11.57 1.19 12.50
C GLN A 36 11.32 1.88 11.14
N GLY A 37 10.08 1.85 10.64
CA GLY A 37 9.67 2.58 9.44
C GLY A 37 9.76 4.11 9.58
N LYS A 38 9.60 4.64 10.80
CA LYS A 38 9.63 6.10 11.07
C LYS A 38 11.03 6.72 10.98
N ASN A 39 12.09 5.92 11.14
CA ASN A 39 13.46 6.42 11.32
C ASN A 39 14.33 6.40 10.06
N GLN A 40 13.79 6.07 8.87
CA GLN A 40 14.55 6.24 7.64
C GLN A 40 14.55 7.71 7.19
N PRO A 41 15.72 8.34 6.96
CA PRO A 41 15.79 9.73 6.53
C PRO A 41 15.23 9.89 5.11
N PHE A 42 14.05 10.49 5.01
CA PHE A 42 13.39 10.77 3.74
C PHE A 42 14.08 11.91 2.98
N VAL A 43 14.44 11.68 1.72
CA VAL A 43 14.94 12.73 0.81
C VAL A 43 13.75 13.38 0.11
N THR A 44 13.60 14.70 0.23
CA THR A 44 12.60 15.45 -0.55
C THR A 44 13.08 15.57 -1.99
N ASN A 45 12.68 14.61 -2.84
CA ASN A 45 12.94 14.66 -4.27
C ASN A 45 11.70 15.20 -5.00
N PHE A 46 11.77 16.45 -5.45
CA PHE A 46 10.84 16.96 -6.44
C PHE A 46 11.27 16.49 -7.82
N LYS A 47 10.30 16.09 -8.64
CA LYS A 47 10.51 15.99 -10.09
C LYS A 47 9.25 16.38 -10.82
N HIS A 48 9.37 16.69 -12.11
CA HIS A 48 8.18 16.73 -12.95
C HIS A 48 7.64 15.31 -13.13
N ALA A 49 6.31 15.18 -13.18
CA ALA A 49 5.68 13.94 -13.61
C ALA A 49 6.26 13.47 -14.94
N ASP A 50 6.44 12.17 -15.08
CA ASP A 50 6.77 11.59 -16.37
C ASP A 50 5.62 11.84 -17.34
N LYS A 51 5.83 12.79 -18.25
CA LYS A 51 4.82 13.26 -19.20
C LYS A 51 4.30 12.13 -20.09
N GLU A 52 5.14 11.13 -20.40
CA GLU A 52 4.71 9.98 -21.19
C GLU A 52 3.76 9.10 -20.37
N ILE A 53 4.13 8.78 -19.12
CA ILE A 53 3.28 7.98 -18.23
C ILE A 53 1.94 8.69 -18.01
N ALA A 54 1.97 9.96 -17.63
CA ALA A 54 0.76 10.75 -17.39
C ALA A 54 -0.15 10.78 -18.62
N ALA A 55 0.39 11.07 -19.81
CA ALA A 55 -0.39 11.09 -21.05
C ALA A 55 -1.00 9.72 -21.40
N ARG A 56 -0.24 8.64 -21.19
CA ARG A 56 -0.70 7.28 -21.49
C ARG A 56 -1.73 6.78 -20.48
N MET A 57 -1.61 7.15 -19.20
CA MET A 57 -2.60 6.81 -18.16
C MET A 57 -3.98 7.40 -18.49
N GLN A 58 -4.05 8.62 -19.04
CA GLN A 58 -5.33 9.28 -19.39
C GLN A 58 -6.11 8.59 -20.52
N VAL A 59 -5.40 7.93 -21.43
CA VAL A 59 -6.01 7.28 -22.61
C VAL A 59 -6.08 5.75 -22.49
N THR A 60 -5.34 5.15 -21.56
CA THR A 60 -5.32 3.70 -21.36
C THR A 60 -6.46 3.27 -20.45
N LYS A 61 -7.18 2.22 -20.86
CA LYS A 61 -8.16 1.58 -19.97
C LYS A 61 -7.42 0.75 -18.90
N PRO A 62 -7.74 0.91 -17.60
CA PRO A 62 -7.18 0.05 -16.56
C PRO A 62 -7.38 -1.44 -16.88
N THR A 63 -6.34 -2.23 -16.65
CA THR A 63 -6.40 -3.68 -16.68
C THR A 63 -6.96 -4.17 -15.34
N ILE A 64 -7.94 -5.06 -15.39
CA ILE A 64 -8.50 -5.69 -14.20
C ILE A 64 -7.61 -6.89 -13.86
N ASP A 65 -7.07 -6.91 -12.65
CA ASP A 65 -6.42 -8.09 -12.11
C ASP A 65 -7.47 -9.05 -11.53
N ALA A 66 -7.85 -10.05 -12.33
CA ALA A 66 -8.79 -11.09 -11.94
C ALA A 66 -8.23 -12.06 -10.88
N LYS A 67 -6.92 -12.00 -10.60
CA LYS A 67 -6.22 -12.80 -9.59
C LYS A 67 -5.86 -12.00 -8.34
N SER A 68 -6.38 -10.78 -8.22
CA SER A 68 -6.30 -10.02 -6.98
C SER A 68 -6.96 -10.78 -5.83
N VAL A 69 -6.33 -10.71 -4.66
CA VAL A 69 -6.75 -11.42 -3.45
C VAL A 69 -7.27 -10.41 -2.45
N VAL A 70 -8.44 -10.69 -1.86
CA VAL A 70 -8.97 -9.88 -0.76
C VAL A 70 -8.04 -10.01 0.44
N VAL A 71 -7.58 -8.87 0.96
CA VAL A 71 -6.66 -8.82 2.10
C VAL A 71 -7.46 -8.75 3.39
N ASP A 72 -7.52 -9.86 4.12
CA ASP A 72 -7.98 -9.89 5.51
C ASP A 72 -6.86 -9.48 6.49
N GLN A 73 -7.17 -9.41 7.79
CA GLN A 73 -6.20 -9.03 8.82
C GLN A 73 -4.99 -9.99 8.88
N THR A 74 -5.21 -11.30 8.73
CA THR A 74 -4.13 -12.28 8.80
C THR A 74 -3.19 -12.14 7.60
N LEU A 75 -3.73 -11.90 6.42
CA LEU A 75 -2.96 -11.66 5.21
C LEU A 75 -2.25 -10.30 5.28
N PHE A 76 -2.90 -9.27 5.80
CA PHE A 76 -2.29 -7.96 6.04
C PHE A 76 -1.03 -8.09 6.90
N GLU A 77 -1.10 -8.77 8.05
CA GLU A 77 0.07 -8.96 8.93
C GLU A 77 1.23 -9.68 8.22
N LYS A 78 0.93 -10.69 7.40
CA LYS A 78 1.96 -11.38 6.60
C LYS A 78 2.59 -10.47 5.56
N VAL A 79 1.78 -9.64 4.89
CA VAL A 79 2.25 -8.68 3.89
C VAL A 79 3.09 -7.59 4.56
N TYR A 80 2.64 -7.06 5.69
CA TYR A 80 3.35 -6.05 6.49
C TYR A 80 4.72 -6.55 6.97
N LEU A 81 4.81 -7.79 7.45
CA LEU A 81 6.06 -8.39 7.94
C LEU A 81 6.96 -8.98 6.83
N THR A 82 6.57 -8.85 5.56
CA THR A 82 7.37 -9.38 4.44
C THR A 82 8.68 -8.60 4.30
N ASN A 83 9.79 -9.31 4.09
CA ASN A 83 11.05 -8.70 3.70
C ASN A 83 11.06 -8.45 2.19
N TYR A 84 10.73 -7.22 1.79
CA TYR A 84 10.56 -6.85 0.39
C TYR A 84 11.90 -6.72 -0.36
N LYS A 85 11.94 -7.28 -1.58
CA LYS A 85 13.12 -7.18 -2.44
C LYS A 85 13.21 -5.86 -3.19
N ARG A 86 12.05 -5.28 -3.55
CA ARG A 86 11.97 -4.02 -4.30
C ARG A 86 11.36 -2.96 -3.42
N VAL A 87 12.07 -1.85 -3.26
CA VAL A 87 11.63 -0.70 -2.48
C VAL A 87 11.86 0.54 -3.35
N VAL A 88 10.88 1.45 -3.35
CA VAL A 88 10.98 2.73 -4.04
C VAL A 88 10.45 3.84 -3.15
N GLU A 89 11.21 4.92 -3.03
CA GLU A 89 10.71 6.19 -2.50
C GLU A 89 10.02 6.94 -3.64
N LEU A 90 8.80 7.42 -3.41
CA LEU A 90 8.08 8.18 -4.42
C LEU A 90 8.47 9.66 -4.36
N SER A 91 8.57 10.28 -5.52
CA SER A 91 8.80 11.71 -5.65
C SER A 91 7.48 12.47 -5.77
N ASP A 92 7.42 13.67 -5.19
CA ASP A 92 6.31 14.61 -5.39
C ASP A 92 6.40 15.22 -6.79
N VAL A 93 5.33 15.02 -7.58
CA VAL A 93 5.24 15.52 -8.96
C VAL A 93 4.33 16.73 -9.15
N THR A 94 3.70 17.19 -8.07
CA THR A 94 2.86 18.40 -8.05
C THR A 94 3.70 19.66 -7.96
N LEU A 95 4.98 19.55 -7.53
CA LEU A 95 5.87 20.68 -7.25
C LEU A 95 5.32 21.62 -6.17
N GLY A 96 4.54 21.07 -5.21
CA GLY A 96 3.90 21.86 -4.16
C GLY A 96 2.78 22.77 -4.66
N LYS A 97 2.27 22.54 -5.88
CA LYS A 97 1.17 23.31 -6.44
C LYS A 97 -0.17 22.83 -5.89
N ASP A 98 -1.16 23.70 -6.09
CA ASP A 98 -2.53 23.40 -5.78
C ASP A 98 -3.13 22.40 -6.80
N MET A 99 -3.57 21.25 -6.28
CA MET A 99 -4.21 20.17 -7.03
C MET A 99 -5.70 20.14 -6.67
N ASP A 100 -6.48 21.06 -7.23
CA ASP A 100 -7.91 21.23 -6.92
C ASP A 100 -8.23 21.51 -5.43
N GLY A 101 -7.41 22.35 -4.83
CA GLY A 101 -7.44 22.69 -3.42
C GLY A 101 -6.54 21.84 -2.53
N HIS A 102 -5.75 20.93 -3.11
CA HIS A 102 -4.82 20.06 -2.41
C HIS A 102 -3.38 20.48 -2.68
N ILE A 103 -2.80 21.22 -1.75
CA ILE A 103 -1.42 21.67 -1.81
C ILE A 103 -0.54 20.68 -1.04
N THR A 104 0.41 20.03 -1.71
CA THR A 104 1.34 19.11 -1.05
C THR A 104 2.46 19.82 -0.29
N GLU A 105 2.72 21.09 -0.65
CA GLU A 105 3.89 21.87 -0.21
C GLU A 105 5.23 21.16 -0.49
N GLY A 106 5.23 20.09 -1.31
CA GLY A 106 6.38 19.23 -1.50
C GLY A 106 6.82 18.41 -0.30
N LYS A 107 5.97 18.33 0.73
CA LYS A 107 6.30 17.65 1.99
C LYS A 107 5.86 16.21 2.00
N THR A 108 5.08 15.79 1.02
CA THR A 108 4.59 14.43 0.89
C THR A 108 5.75 13.46 0.80
N LYS A 109 5.66 12.38 1.58
CA LYS A 109 6.65 11.30 1.63
C LYS A 109 5.93 9.98 1.42
N ALA A 110 6.49 9.11 0.59
CA ALA A 110 5.93 7.78 0.42
C ALA A 110 6.98 6.75 0.08
N VAL A 111 6.78 5.53 0.57
CA VAL A 111 7.60 4.37 0.24
C VAL A 111 6.68 3.26 -0.19
N VAL A 112 6.94 2.69 -1.36
CA VAL A 112 6.22 1.52 -1.86
C VAL A 112 7.18 0.36 -2.00
N ARG A 113 6.71 -0.82 -1.59
CA ARG A 113 7.50 -2.05 -1.54
C ARG A 113 6.78 -3.13 -2.30
N THR A 114 7.50 -3.91 -3.10
CA THR A 114 6.94 -5.04 -3.85
C THR A 114 7.83 -6.28 -3.76
N ASP A 115 7.20 -7.44 -3.76
CA ASP A 115 7.88 -8.72 -3.84
C ASP A 115 6.98 -9.74 -4.55
N TYR A 116 7.62 -10.70 -5.21
CA TYR A 116 6.96 -11.90 -5.70
C TYR A 116 7.51 -13.11 -4.95
N ASP A 117 6.62 -13.72 -4.18
CA ASP A 117 6.91 -14.93 -3.43
C ASP A 117 6.85 -16.12 -4.39
N GLU A 118 8.01 -16.61 -4.82
CA GLU A 118 8.12 -17.73 -5.77
C GLU A 118 7.55 -19.05 -5.22
N THR A 119 7.52 -19.21 -3.89
CA THR A 119 7.01 -20.41 -3.24
C THR A 119 5.49 -20.38 -3.21
N LEU A 120 4.90 -19.24 -2.83
CA LEU A 120 3.45 -19.07 -2.77
C LEU A 120 2.84 -18.64 -4.11
N LYS A 121 3.68 -18.35 -5.11
CA LYS A 121 3.31 -17.80 -6.42
C LYS A 121 2.45 -16.54 -6.32
N ARG A 122 2.85 -15.65 -5.41
CA ARG A 122 2.02 -14.51 -4.99
C ARG A 122 2.81 -13.20 -4.99
N PHE A 123 2.28 -12.22 -5.71
CA PHE A 123 2.75 -10.85 -5.66
C PHE A 123 2.17 -10.13 -4.44
N LYS A 124 3.00 -9.30 -3.80
CA LYS A 124 2.66 -8.51 -2.62
C LYS A 124 3.12 -7.07 -2.85
N LEU A 125 2.28 -6.11 -2.49
CA LEU A 125 2.61 -4.69 -2.46
C LEU A 125 2.17 -4.09 -1.13
N TYR A 126 3.05 -3.28 -0.57
CA TYR A 126 2.79 -2.49 0.63
C TYR A 126 3.34 -1.08 0.46
N GLY A 127 2.48 -0.08 0.52
CA GLY A 127 2.80 1.33 0.41
C GLY A 127 2.42 2.10 1.67
N THR A 128 3.30 2.98 2.13
CA THR A 128 3.03 3.90 3.25
C THR A 128 3.25 5.34 2.82
N PHE A 129 2.40 6.22 3.32
CA PHE A 129 2.33 7.62 2.92
C PHE A 129 2.28 8.53 4.15
N ALA A 130 3.08 9.60 4.14
CA ALA A 130 3.18 10.54 5.24
C ALA A 130 3.14 11.97 4.73
N SER A 131 2.66 12.89 5.58
CA SER A 131 2.52 14.31 5.25
C SER A 131 1.66 14.56 4.00
N MET A 132 0.70 13.66 3.71
CA MET A 132 -0.27 13.83 2.64
C MET A 132 -1.23 14.99 2.96
N PRO A 133 -1.66 15.79 1.97
CA PRO A 133 -2.73 16.76 2.17
C PRO A 133 -4.01 16.12 2.68
N LYS A 134 -4.70 16.84 3.58
CA LYS A 134 -6.06 16.48 3.98
C LYS A 134 -6.97 16.55 2.75
N LEU A 135 -7.74 15.49 2.53
CA LEU A 135 -8.68 15.41 1.43
C LEU A 135 -9.98 16.19 1.72
N ARG A 136 -10.56 16.74 0.67
CA ARG A 136 -11.89 17.32 0.67
C ARG A 136 -12.91 16.19 0.54
N GLU A 137 -14.15 16.45 0.92
CA GLU A 137 -15.23 15.50 0.71
C GLU A 137 -15.36 15.18 -0.78
N GLY A 138 -15.53 13.90 -1.12
CA GLY A 138 -15.63 13.43 -2.49
C GLY A 138 -14.31 13.04 -3.15
N PHE A 139 -13.17 13.17 -2.47
CA PHE A 139 -11.86 12.77 -3.01
C PHE A 139 -11.24 11.58 -2.27
N TYR A 140 -10.38 10.85 -2.96
CA TYR A 140 -9.53 9.81 -2.38
C TYR A 140 -8.19 9.72 -3.11
N TYR A 141 -7.20 9.07 -2.48
CA TYR A 141 -5.95 8.71 -3.14
C TYR A 141 -6.03 7.28 -3.66
N GLU A 142 -5.49 7.03 -4.85
CA GLU A 142 -5.45 5.70 -5.48
C GLU A 142 -4.05 5.34 -5.97
N GLY A 143 -3.66 4.09 -5.75
CA GLY A 143 -2.38 3.56 -6.22
C GLY A 143 -2.53 2.83 -7.55
N TRP A 144 -1.52 2.99 -8.42
CA TRP A 144 -1.46 2.37 -9.74
C TRP A 144 -0.11 1.70 -9.95
N LEU A 145 -0.14 0.43 -10.35
CA LEU A 145 1.03 -0.25 -10.91
C LEU A 145 1.05 -0.09 -12.42
N ILE A 146 2.18 0.32 -12.97
CA ILE A 146 2.38 0.59 -14.39
C ILE A 146 3.49 -0.31 -14.94
N ARG A 147 3.19 -0.98 -16.06
CA ARG A 147 4.17 -1.59 -16.96
C ARG A 147 4.29 -0.70 -18.18
N LYS A 148 5.49 -0.27 -18.56
CA LYS A 148 5.70 0.67 -19.69
C LYS A 148 5.55 0.01 -21.08
N GLN A 149 5.90 -1.28 -21.20
CA GLN A 149 5.92 -2.00 -22.48
C GLN A 149 5.52 -3.50 -22.35
N PRO A 150 4.47 -3.96 -23.06
CA PRO A 150 3.39 -3.13 -23.58
C PRO A 150 2.73 -2.37 -22.42
N PHE A 151 2.28 -1.15 -22.68
CA PHE A 151 1.74 -0.31 -21.61
C PHE A 151 0.47 -0.91 -21.03
N SER A 152 0.48 -1.04 -19.72
CA SER A 152 -0.65 -1.53 -18.95
C SER A 152 -0.59 -0.89 -17.57
N MET A 153 -1.76 -0.64 -17.01
CA MET A 153 -1.90 -0.10 -15.67
C MET A 153 -2.95 -0.90 -14.92
N ILE A 154 -2.68 -1.16 -13.66
CA ILE A 154 -3.57 -1.86 -12.73
C ILE A 154 -3.78 -0.93 -11.53
N SER A 155 -5.03 -0.69 -11.16
CA SER A 155 -5.34 -0.10 -9.86
C SER A 155 -5.03 -1.12 -8.76
N VAL A 156 -4.29 -0.68 -7.75
CA VAL A 156 -4.04 -1.46 -6.53
C VAL A 156 -4.93 -1.01 -5.36
N GLY A 157 -5.94 -0.19 -5.65
CA GLY A 157 -6.94 0.27 -4.70
C GLY A 157 -6.62 1.60 -4.03
N LYS A 158 -7.55 1.99 -3.14
CA LYS A 158 -7.52 3.26 -2.43
C LYS A 158 -6.53 3.22 -1.27
N VAL A 159 -5.91 4.36 -0.99
CA VAL A 159 -5.21 4.58 0.29
C VAL A 159 -6.23 4.52 1.42
N VAL A 160 -5.94 3.75 2.45
CA VAL A 160 -6.74 3.62 3.67
C VAL A 160 -5.93 4.05 4.88
N LEU A 161 -6.60 4.44 5.96
CA LEU A 161 -5.95 4.74 7.23
C LEU A 161 -5.97 3.49 8.11
N ILE A 162 -4.79 2.98 8.47
CA ILE A 162 -4.61 1.83 9.38
C ILE A 162 -3.69 2.29 10.50
N ASP A 163 -4.17 2.28 11.75
CA ASP A 163 -3.41 2.73 12.92
C ASP A 163 -2.72 4.10 12.73
N GLU A 164 -3.48 5.08 12.20
CA GLU A 164 -3.04 6.44 11.88
C GLU A 164 -2.03 6.57 10.72
N GLU A 165 -1.65 5.45 10.07
CA GLU A 165 -0.79 5.45 8.89
C GLU A 165 -1.61 5.31 7.60
N MET A 166 -1.38 6.22 6.66
CA MET A 166 -1.96 6.11 5.31
C MET A 166 -1.24 5.00 4.56
N THR A 167 -2.00 4.00 4.12
CA THR A 167 -1.47 2.71 3.66
C THR A 167 -2.20 2.21 2.41
N ILE A 168 -1.46 1.55 1.51
CA ILE A 168 -2.02 0.67 0.48
C ILE A 168 -1.46 -0.73 0.69
N VAL A 169 -2.34 -1.73 0.65
CA VAL A 169 -1.97 -3.15 0.67
C VAL A 169 -2.64 -3.85 -0.50
N TYR A 170 -1.84 -4.59 -1.26
CA TYR A 170 -2.33 -5.30 -2.43
C TYR A 170 -1.65 -6.64 -2.60
N VAL A 171 -2.44 -7.65 -3.00
CA VAL A 171 -1.99 -9.02 -3.19
C VAL A 171 -2.61 -9.59 -4.45
N SER A 172 -1.81 -10.33 -5.21
CA SER A 172 -2.27 -11.01 -6.43
C SER A 172 -1.59 -12.36 -6.59
N ASP A 173 -2.33 -13.35 -7.12
CA ASP A 173 -1.77 -14.62 -7.58
C ASP A 173 -1.22 -14.53 -9.01
N GLU A 174 -1.19 -13.34 -9.61
CA GLU A 174 -0.43 -13.01 -10.82
C GLU A 174 0.98 -12.51 -10.46
N ASN A 175 1.98 -12.86 -11.27
CA ASN A 175 3.30 -12.26 -11.15
C ASN A 175 3.33 -10.87 -11.81
N LEU A 176 3.13 -9.83 -11.01
CA LEU A 176 3.15 -8.43 -11.45
C LEU A 176 4.55 -7.78 -11.36
N SER A 177 5.63 -8.56 -11.23
CA SER A 177 6.99 -8.02 -11.08
C SER A 177 7.46 -7.17 -12.27
N ASN A 178 6.87 -7.37 -13.45
CA ASN A 178 7.14 -6.57 -14.65
C ASN A 178 6.41 -5.21 -14.66
N TYR A 179 5.57 -4.90 -13.67
CA TYR A 179 5.08 -3.55 -13.41
C TYR A 179 6.16 -2.84 -12.59
N THR A 180 6.95 -2.03 -13.27
CA THR A 180 8.16 -1.41 -12.72
C THR A 180 7.94 -0.01 -12.20
N HIS A 181 6.75 0.56 -12.34
CA HIS A 181 6.48 1.92 -11.93
C HIS A 181 5.21 1.99 -11.08
N PHE A 182 5.22 2.84 -10.06
CA PHE A 182 4.10 3.10 -9.17
C PHE A 182 3.71 4.57 -9.27
N VAL A 183 2.41 4.81 -9.35
CA VAL A 183 1.84 6.16 -9.36
C VAL A 183 0.77 6.26 -8.27
N LEU A 184 0.80 7.34 -7.49
CA LEU A 184 -0.31 7.73 -6.63
C LEU A 184 -1.04 8.90 -7.26
N THR A 185 -2.35 8.78 -7.38
CA THR A 185 -3.23 9.83 -7.89
C THR A 185 -4.21 10.32 -6.84
N LEU A 186 -4.74 11.52 -7.05
CA LEU A 186 -5.89 12.09 -6.38
C LEU A 186 -7.09 11.96 -7.33
N GLU A 187 -8.15 11.30 -6.86
CA GLU A 187 -9.31 10.89 -7.66
C GLU A 187 -10.61 11.45 -7.08
N HIS A 188 -11.56 11.79 -7.95
CA HIS A 188 -12.94 12.04 -7.53
C HIS A 188 -13.69 10.73 -7.30
N ASN A 189 -14.63 10.75 -6.37
CA ASN A 189 -15.57 9.66 -6.12
C ASN A 189 -16.79 9.76 -7.04
N ASP A 190 -16.57 9.71 -8.36
CA ASP A 190 -17.57 9.98 -9.40
C ASP A 190 -17.85 8.79 -10.34
N SER A 191 -17.40 7.59 -9.96
CA SER A 191 -17.48 6.34 -10.76
C SER A 191 -16.66 6.35 -12.06
N ASN A 192 -15.87 7.39 -12.34
CA ASN A 192 -14.91 7.37 -13.44
C ASN A 192 -13.70 6.51 -13.03
N PRO A 193 -13.40 5.43 -13.75
CA PRO A 193 -12.28 4.55 -13.40
C PRO A 193 -10.94 5.04 -13.95
N LYS A 194 -10.89 6.19 -14.62
CA LYS A 194 -9.65 6.73 -15.19
C LYS A 194 -8.87 7.47 -14.12
N PRO A 195 -7.53 7.30 -14.10
CA PRO A 195 -6.70 8.07 -13.22
C PRO A 195 -6.79 9.56 -13.56
N GLU A 196 -6.91 10.39 -12.54
CA GLU A 196 -6.99 11.83 -12.69
C GLU A 196 -5.64 12.49 -12.41
N ILE A 197 -5.46 13.00 -11.19
CA ILE A 197 -4.39 13.93 -10.89
C ILE A 197 -3.22 13.17 -10.28
N GLN A 198 -2.07 13.19 -10.95
CA GLN A 198 -0.86 12.56 -10.44
C GLN A 198 -0.23 13.36 -9.30
N ILE A 199 0.02 12.71 -8.16
CA ILE A 199 0.59 13.32 -6.96
C ILE A 199 2.01 12.81 -6.69
N LEU A 200 2.18 11.49 -6.70
CA LEU A 200 3.47 10.84 -6.45
C LEU A 200 3.79 9.84 -7.54
N GLU A 201 5.09 9.64 -7.81
CA GLU A 201 5.52 8.61 -8.74
C GLU A 201 6.90 8.05 -8.37
N GLY A 202 7.15 6.79 -8.73
CA GLY A 202 8.43 6.12 -8.49
C GLY A 202 8.63 4.93 -9.40
N GLU A 203 9.88 4.65 -9.74
CA GLU A 203 10.28 3.48 -10.51
C GLU A 203 11.05 2.52 -9.61
N PHE A 204 10.57 1.28 -9.51
CA PHE A 204 11.29 0.24 -8.81
C PHE A 204 12.55 -0.12 -9.59
N ALA A 205 13.69 -0.19 -8.91
CA ALA A 205 14.90 -0.72 -9.51
C ALA A 205 14.66 -2.13 -10.09
N GLN A 206 15.24 -2.37 -11.27
CA GLN A 206 15.34 -3.72 -11.80
C GLN A 206 16.42 -4.45 -11.00
N ILE A 207 16.13 -5.67 -10.56
CA ILE A 207 17.07 -6.57 -9.89
C ILE A 207 17.61 -7.56 -10.91
#